data_AF-A0A847XCH8-F1
#
_entry.id   AF-A0A847XCH8-F1
#
_cell.length_a   1.000
_cell.length_b   1.000
_cell.length_c   1.000
_cell.angle_alpha   90.00
_cell.angle_beta   90.00
_cell.angle_gamma   90.00
#
_symmetry.space_group_name_H-M   'P 1'
#
loop_
_entity.id
_entity.type
_entity.pdbx_description
1 polymer ?
#
loop_
_entity_poly.entity_id
_entity_poly.type
_entity_poly.pdbx_seq_one_letter_code
_entity_poly.pdbx_strand_id
1 'polypeptide(L)' 'MKKVITYGTFDLLHHGHINILRRAKELGDHLTVAISSDEFNAIKGK' A
#
# COMPACT_ATOMS: atom_id res chain seq x y z
N MET A 1 -0.84 -1.52 -21.15
CA MET A 1 -0.07 -1.47 -19.89
C MET A 1 -0.86 -0.71 -18.84
N LYS A 2 -1.53 -1.41 -17.91
CA LYS A 2 -2.33 -0.84 -16.82
C LYS A 2 -1.48 -0.67 -15.56
N LYS A 3 -1.47 0.53 -15.01
CA LYS A 3 -0.78 0.85 -13.74
C LYS A 3 -1.79 0.94 -12.61
N VAL A 4 -1.46 0.36 -11.46
CA VAL A 4 -2.26 0.36 -10.23
C VAL A 4 -1.45 1.07 -9.15
N ILE A 5 -2.11 1.91 -8.36
CA ILE A 5 -1.51 2.55 -7.19
C ILE A 5 -2.30 2.18 -5.94
N THR A 6 -1.59 1.92 -4.85
CA THR A 6 -2.16 1.84 -3.51
C THR A 6 -1.23 2.55 -2.52
N TYR A 7 -1.74 2.91 -1.35
CA TYR A 7 -0.97 3.58 -0.32
C TYR A 7 -1.38 3.12 1.07
N GLY A 8 -0.47 3.26 2.03
CA GLY A 8 -0.73 2.92 3.42
C GLY A 8 0.49 3.10 4.30
N THR A 9 0.28 2.97 5.61
CA THR A 9 1.34 2.98 6.62
C THR A 9 2.14 1.67 6.60
N PHE A 10 1.47 0.53 6.40
CA PHE A 10 2.07 -0.81 6.43
C PHE A 10 2.88 -1.12 7.71
N ASP A 11 2.45 -0.57 8.85
CA ASP A 11 3.07 -0.82 10.14
C ASP A 11 3.04 -2.33 10.47
N LEU A 12 4.18 -2.86 10.90
CA LEU A 12 4.45 -4.29 11.08
C LEU A 12 3.86 -5.16 9.95
N LEU A 13 4.51 -5.14 8.78
CA LEU A 13 4.06 -5.87 7.59
C LEU A 13 3.66 -7.33 7.89
N HIS A 14 2.38 -7.66 7.69
CA HIS A 14 1.82 -8.97 7.98
C HIS A 14 1.00 -9.52 6.79
N HIS A 15 0.51 -10.76 6.89
CA HIS A 15 -0.18 -11.46 5.81
C HIS A 15 -1.37 -10.70 5.21
N GLY A 16 -2.06 -9.87 5.99
CA GLY A 16 -3.17 -9.04 5.51
C GLY A 16 -2.72 -8.02 4.45
N HIS A 17 -1.60 -7.33 4.70
CA HIS A 17 -0.99 -6.41 3.75
C HIS A 17 -0.58 -7.14 2.46
N ILE A 18 0.09 -8.29 2.58
CA ILE A 18 0.51 -9.08 1.42
C ILE A 18 -0.70 -9.51 0.58
N ASN A 19 -1.80 -9.90 1.20
CA ASN A 19 -3.02 -10.29 0.48
C ASN A 19 -3.64 -9.11 -0.28
N ILE A 20 -3.65 -7.91 0.29
CA ILE A 20 -4.09 -6.69 -0.40
C ILE A 20 -3.17 -6.37 -1.58
N LEU A 21 -1.85 -6.41 -1.39
CA LEU A 21 -0.89 -6.10 -2.45
C LEU A 21 -0.97 -7.11 -3.61
N ARG A 22 -1.19 -8.40 -3.31
CA ARG A 22 -1.40 -9.43 -4.33
C ARG A 22 -2.64 -9.15 -5.18
N ARG A 23 -3.78 -8.90 -4.53
CA ARG A 23 -5.03 -8.54 -5.21
C ARG A 23 -4.89 -7.24 -6.01
N ALA A 24 -4.19 -6.24 -5.48
CA ALA A 24 -3.92 -5.00 -6.20
C ALA A 24 -3.04 -5.24 -7.44
N LYS A 25 -2.04 -6.14 -7.35
CA LYS A 25 -1.17 -6.50 -8.47
C LYS A 25 -1.92 -7.25 -9.57
N GLU A 26 -2.91 -8.07 -9.23
CA GLU A 26 -3.78 -8.76 -10.21
C GLU A 26 -4.60 -7.79 -11.07
N LEU A 27 -4.79 -6.54 -10.63
CA LEU A 27 -5.55 -5.53 -11.37
C LEU A 27 -4.76 -4.85 -12.50
N GLY A 28 -3.45 -5.10 -12.66
CA GLY A 28 -2.67 -4.49 -13.73
C GLY A 28 -1.24 -4.97 -13.90
N ASP A 29 -0.58 -4.42 -14.92
CA ASP A 29 0.76 -4.81 -15.34
C ASP A 29 1.85 -4.23 -14.42
N HIS A 30 1.54 -3.16 -13.68
CA HIS A 30 2.45 -2.53 -12.71
C HIS A 30 1.69 -2.11 -11.44
N LEU A 31 2.28 -2.33 -10.27
CA LEU A 31 1.75 -1.88 -8.99
C LEU A 31 2.77 -0.94 -8.32
N THR A 32 2.35 0.31 -8.08
CA THR A 32 3.07 1.28 -7.25
C THR A 32 2.48 1.27 -5.84
N VAL A 33 3.32 1.18 -4.83
CA VAL A 33 2.91 1.20 -3.41
C VAL A 33 3.56 2.42 -2.75
N ALA A 34 2.76 3.39 -2.34
CA ALA A 34 3.23 4.57 -1.63
C ALA A 34 3.16 4.33 -0.11
N ILE A 35 4.28 4.51 0.57
CA ILE A 35 4.37 4.35 2.03
C ILE A 35 4.20 5.72 2.69
N SER A 36 3.28 5.80 3.64
CA SER A 36 3.06 7.02 4.43
C SER A 36 4.22 7.24 5.40
N SER A 37 4.78 8.46 5.41
CA SER A 37 5.79 8.85 6.40
C SER A 37 5.17 9.01 7.78
N ASP A 38 6.00 8.95 8.81
CA ASP A 38 5.56 9.09 10.21
C ASP A 38 4.88 10.45 10.45
N GLU A 39 5.39 11.53 9.85
CA GLU A 39 4.80 12.86 9.96
C GLU A 39 3.38 12.89 9.35
N PHE A 40 3.17 12.18 8.24
CA PHE A 40 1.86 12.10 7.61
C PHE A 40 0.88 11.24 8.43
N ASN A 41 1.37 10.15 9.04
CA ASN A 41 0.55 9.30 9.91
C ASN A 41 0.14 10.05 11.18
N ALA A 42 1.04 10.85 11.77
CA ALA A 42 0.76 11.67 12.94
C ALA A 42 -0.39 12.66 12.70
N ILE A 43 -0.49 13.26 11.51
CA ILE A 43 -1.63 14.13 11.11
C ILE A 43 -2.95 13.34 11.11
N LYS A 44 -2.91 12.04 10.81
CA LYS A 44 -4.08 11.16 10.76
C LYS A 44 -4.40 10.47 12.08
N GLY A 45 -3.65 10.77 13.15
CA GLY A 45 -3.79 10.11 14.45
C GLY A 45 -3.50 8.61 14.39
N LYS A 46 -2.59 8.21 13.49
CA LYS A 46 -2.08 6.85 13.37
C LYS A 46 -0.67 6.77 13.95
#